data_AF-A0A2S2PFL0-F1
#
_entry.id   AF-A0A2S2PFL0-F1
#
_cell.length_a   1.000
_cell.length_b   1.000
_cell.length_c   1.000
_cell.angle_alpha   90.00
_cell.angle_beta   90.00
_cell.angle_gamma   90.00
#
_symmetry.space_group_name_H-M   'P 1'
#
loop_
_entity.id
_entity.type
_entity.pdbx_description
1 polymer ?
#
loop_
_entity_poly.entity_id
_entity_poly.type
_entity_poly.pdbx_seq_one_letter_code
_entity_poly.pdbx_strand_id
1 'polypeptide(L)'
;VDFYFTIPYDKYSSIMPCTMRYKKKETSRSYSILKQYAWADVINDAFIKKHKLPCNYIYKRAKVSMDINNAKYFISFQAKCKDCDEVLFGWCYKKPENLEPLEVHILTKDTRGEERNHYSKRPLMGSKRLKIGEELATDIPANWRRKNTKDMDFNCISPPNLYTNNVLSKAKQNYTD
;
A
#
# COMPACT_ATOMS: atom_id res chain seq x y z
N VAL A 1 -4.55 -17.96 -5.24
CA VAL A 1 -3.62 -18.35 -4.17
C VAL A 1 -3.89 -17.46 -2.96
N ASP A 2 -3.93 -18.05 -1.76
CA ASP A 2 -4.08 -17.30 -0.52
C ASP A 2 -2.70 -16.92 0.04
N PHE A 3 -2.50 -15.64 0.32
CA PHE A 3 -1.28 -15.07 0.83
C PHE A 3 -1.53 -14.44 2.19
N TYR A 4 -0.63 -14.67 3.13
CA TYR A 4 -0.74 -14.15 4.49
C TYR A 4 0.51 -13.35 4.88
N PHE A 5 0.31 -12.22 5.54
CA PHE A 5 1.38 -11.42 6.15
C PHE A 5 0.87 -10.57 7.31
N THR A 6 1.82 -10.10 8.11
CA THR A 6 1.55 -9.22 9.25
C THR A 6 2.11 -7.83 8.98
N ILE A 7 1.40 -6.81 9.46
CA ILE A 7 1.86 -5.42 9.46
C ILE A 7 2.14 -5.05 10.92
N PRO A 8 3.39 -4.76 11.28
CA PRO A 8 3.75 -4.33 12.63
C PRO A 8 2.92 -3.14 13.13
N TYR A 9 2.71 -3.06 14.45
CA TYR A 9 1.84 -2.07 15.06
C TYR A 9 2.26 -0.62 14.74
N ASP A 10 3.56 -0.31 14.72
CA ASP A 10 4.07 1.01 14.35
C ASP A 10 3.59 1.42 12.95
N LYS A 11 3.63 0.51 11.98
CA LYS A 11 3.12 0.74 10.63
C LYS A 11 1.60 0.82 10.59
N TYR A 12 0.91 -0.07 11.28
CA TYR A 12 -0.55 -0.07 11.34
C TYR A 12 -1.10 1.21 11.99
N SER A 13 -0.46 1.69 13.06
CA SER A 13 -0.82 2.92 13.77
C SER A 13 -0.90 4.13 12.84
N SER A 14 -0.02 4.18 11.83
CA SER A 14 0.01 5.27 10.85
C SER A 14 -1.20 5.30 9.90
N ILE A 15 -1.98 4.21 9.83
CA ILE A 15 -3.11 4.02 8.92
C ILE A 15 -4.41 3.66 9.64
N MET A 16 -4.45 3.79 10.97
CA MET A 16 -5.61 3.45 11.79
C MET A 16 -6.92 4.07 11.26
N PRO A 17 -8.05 3.36 11.39
CA PRO A 17 -9.33 3.92 10.98
C PRO A 17 -9.65 5.23 11.69
N CYS A 18 -10.11 6.21 10.94
CA CYS A 18 -10.67 7.47 11.44
C CYS A 18 -12.11 7.64 10.98
N THR A 19 -12.91 8.37 11.76
CA THR A 19 -14.29 8.69 11.42
C THR A 19 -14.33 9.88 10.48
N MET A 20 -14.88 9.70 9.29
CA MET A 20 -15.07 10.77 8.31
C MET A 20 -16.56 11.03 8.08
N ARG A 21 -16.97 12.28 8.23
CA ARG A 21 -18.35 12.74 8.02
C ARG A 21 -18.53 13.17 6.57
N TYR A 22 -19.49 12.55 5.88
CA TYR A 22 -19.88 12.92 4.53
C TYR A 22 -21.25 13.60 4.59
N LYS A 23 -21.35 14.82 4.06
CA LYS A 23 -22.61 15.53 3.89
C LYS A 23 -23.22 15.18 2.53
N LYS A 24 -24.49 14.80 2.51
CA LYS A 24 -25.28 14.66 1.29
C LYS A 24 -26.61 15.38 1.50
N LYS A 25 -26.76 16.54 0.84
CA LYS A 25 -27.91 17.44 0.98
C LYS A 25 -28.22 17.70 2.47
N GLU A 26 -29.36 17.20 2.96
CA GLU A 26 -29.86 17.39 4.32
C GLU A 26 -29.38 16.35 5.34
N THR A 27 -28.72 15.28 4.89
CA THR A 27 -28.28 14.20 5.78
C THR A 27 -26.75 14.14 5.85
N SER A 28 -26.22 13.83 7.04
CA SER A 28 -24.81 13.53 7.21
C SER A 28 -24.65 12.09 7.69
N ARG A 29 -23.80 11.34 7.01
CA ARG A 29 -23.41 9.98 7.45
C ARG A 29 -21.92 9.96 7.77
N SER A 30 -21.61 9.35 8.90
CA SER A 30 -20.22 9.14 9.33
C SER A 30 -19.81 7.72 8.98
N TYR A 31 -18.62 7.56 8.42
CA TYR A 31 -18.04 6.26 8.11
C TYR A 31 -16.66 6.16 8.73
N SER A 32 -16.32 5.00 9.27
CA SER A 32 -14.95 4.64 9.58
C SER A 32 -14.21 4.34 8.28
N ILE A 33 -13.08 5.01 8.06
CA ILE A 33 -12.24 4.82 6.87
C ILE A 33 -10.77 4.70 7.29
N LEU A 34 -9.98 3.98 6.50
CA LEU A 34 -8.53 4.05 6.63
C LEU A 34 -8.01 5.40 6.12
N LYS A 35 -6.85 5.83 6.65
CA LYS A 35 -6.20 7.08 6.26
C LYS A 35 -5.96 7.13 4.74
N GLN A 36 -6.66 8.02 4.06
CA GLN A 36 -6.55 8.19 2.61
C GLN A 36 -5.12 8.54 2.21
N TYR A 37 -4.68 8.06 1.04
CA TYR A 37 -3.31 8.27 0.52
C TYR A 37 -2.18 7.81 1.47
N ALA A 38 -2.46 6.80 2.30
CA ALA A 38 -1.47 6.18 3.19
C ALA A 38 -1.63 4.65 3.27
N TRP A 39 -2.84 4.18 3.56
CA TRP A 39 -3.07 2.75 3.86
C TRP A 39 -2.67 1.79 2.73
N ALA A 40 -2.95 2.17 1.48
CA ALA A 40 -2.71 1.30 0.34
C ALA A 40 -1.22 1.06 0.11
N ASP A 41 -0.35 2.02 0.43
CA ASP A 41 1.10 1.86 0.30
C ASP A 41 1.66 0.99 1.43
N VAL A 42 1.17 1.15 2.66
CA VAL A 42 1.59 0.33 3.81
C VAL A 42 1.27 -1.15 3.56
N ILE A 43 0.04 -1.46 3.13
CA ILE A 43 -0.37 -2.83 2.81
C ILE A 43 0.45 -3.38 1.64
N ASN A 44 0.56 -2.61 0.56
CA ASN A 44 1.21 -3.08 -0.65
C ASN A 44 2.73 -3.28 -0.48
N ASP A 45 3.41 -2.38 0.23
CA ASP A 45 4.85 -2.51 0.49
C ASP A 45 5.15 -3.74 1.34
N ALA A 46 4.33 -4.00 2.37
CA ALA A 46 4.45 -5.22 3.18
C ALA A 46 4.19 -6.49 2.36
N PHE A 47 3.17 -6.45 1.49
CA PHE A 47 2.84 -7.56 0.59
C PHE A 47 3.98 -7.88 -0.39
N ILE A 48 4.51 -6.88 -1.09
CA ILE A 48 5.64 -7.05 -2.03
C ILE A 48 6.89 -7.49 -1.28
N LYS A 49 7.18 -6.91 -0.11
CA LYS A 49 8.35 -7.27 0.68
C LYS A 49 8.34 -8.75 1.05
N LYS A 50 7.18 -9.30 1.43
CA LYS A 50 7.07 -10.70 1.85
C LYS A 50 6.98 -11.67 0.66
N HIS A 51 6.13 -11.37 -0.31
CA HIS A 51 5.75 -12.34 -1.35
C HIS A 51 6.38 -12.06 -2.73
N LYS A 52 6.97 -10.87 -2.92
CA LYS A 52 7.70 -10.47 -4.13
C LYS A 52 6.90 -10.60 -5.45
N LEU A 53 5.56 -10.47 -5.40
CA LEU A 53 4.75 -10.46 -6.63
C LEU A 53 5.07 -9.21 -7.48
N PRO A 54 5.18 -9.35 -8.81
CA PRO A 54 5.51 -8.23 -9.69
C PRO A 54 4.34 -7.27 -9.97
N CYS A 55 3.10 -7.68 -9.67
CA CYS A 55 1.90 -6.92 -10.00
C CYS A 55 1.86 -5.49 -9.44
N ASN A 56 1.63 -4.52 -10.32
CA ASN A 56 1.29 -3.14 -9.94
C ASN A 56 -0.20 -3.01 -9.59
N TYR A 57 -0.58 -3.44 -8.40
CA TYR A 57 -1.95 -3.33 -7.91
C TYR A 57 -2.35 -1.87 -7.63
N ILE A 58 -3.45 -1.42 -8.22
CA ILE A 58 -4.10 -0.13 -7.94
C ILE A 58 -5.32 -0.38 -7.06
N TYR A 59 -5.27 0.17 -5.85
CA TYR A 59 -6.23 -0.13 -4.78
C TYR A 59 -7.47 0.77 -4.88
N LYS A 60 -8.65 0.16 -4.75
CA LYS A 60 -9.91 0.87 -4.55
C LYS A 60 -10.09 1.22 -3.07
N ARG A 61 -11.12 2.00 -2.76
CA ARG A 61 -11.47 2.35 -1.37
C ARG A 61 -11.64 1.08 -0.52
N ALA A 62 -10.93 1.02 0.61
CA ALA A 62 -11.12 0.00 1.62
C ALA A 62 -12.44 0.22 2.38
N LYS A 63 -13.10 -0.88 2.75
CA LYS A 63 -14.23 -0.91 3.68
C LYS A 63 -13.70 -1.25 5.07
N VAL A 64 -14.13 -0.47 6.06
CA VAL A 64 -13.83 -0.72 7.48
C VAL A 64 -15.15 -0.97 8.18
N SER A 65 -15.24 -2.07 8.93
CA SER A 65 -16.35 -2.33 9.83
C SER A 65 -15.86 -2.34 11.26
N MET A 66 -16.47 -1.50 12.10
CA MET A 66 -16.21 -1.48 13.54
C MET A 66 -17.15 -2.43 14.31
N ASP A 67 -18.19 -2.93 13.65
CA ASP A 67 -19.14 -3.86 14.25
C ASP A 67 -18.58 -5.28 14.17
N ILE A 68 -18.08 -5.76 15.31
CA ILE A 68 -17.44 -7.06 15.46
C ILE A 68 -18.46 -8.21 15.36
N ASN A 69 -19.75 -7.94 15.65
CA ASN A 69 -20.78 -8.98 15.70
C ASN A 69 -21.43 -9.22 14.35
N ASN A 70 -21.57 -8.18 13.52
CA ASN A 70 -22.30 -8.28 12.24
C ASN A 70 -21.39 -8.30 11.00
N ALA A 71 -20.11 -7.96 11.13
CA ALA A 71 -19.21 -7.94 9.98
C ALA A 71 -18.21 -9.09 9.99
N LYS A 72 -18.13 -9.79 8.86
CA LYS A 72 -17.17 -10.87 8.63
C LYS A 72 -15.70 -10.40 8.70
N TYR A 73 -15.45 -9.16 8.27
CA TYR A 73 -14.11 -8.60 8.18
C TYR A 73 -14.07 -7.23 8.84
N PHE A 74 -13.06 -7.01 9.68
CA PHE A 74 -12.71 -5.69 10.20
C PHE A 74 -12.32 -4.73 9.08
N ILE A 75 -11.44 -5.17 8.17
CA ILE A 75 -11.04 -4.42 6.97
C ILE A 75 -11.22 -5.33 5.75
N SER A 76 -11.73 -4.79 4.65
CA SER A 76 -11.66 -5.45 3.35
C SER A 76 -11.34 -4.46 2.25
N PHE A 77 -10.60 -4.90 1.24
CA PHE A 77 -10.18 -4.05 0.12
C PHE A 77 -10.05 -4.87 -1.16
N GLN A 78 -10.07 -4.15 -2.28
CA GLN A 78 -9.87 -4.69 -3.60
C GLN A 78 -8.85 -3.86 -4.35
N ALA A 79 -8.06 -4.51 -5.19
CA ALA A 79 -7.16 -3.85 -6.12
C ALA A 79 -7.18 -4.56 -7.47
N LYS A 80 -6.74 -3.86 -8.52
CA LYS A 80 -6.58 -4.41 -9.86
C LYS A 80 -5.17 -4.11 -10.34
N CYS A 81 -4.46 -5.10 -10.87
CA CYS A 81 -3.15 -4.88 -11.48
C CYS A 81 -3.31 -4.02 -12.73
N LYS A 82 -2.45 -3.02 -12.90
CA LYS A 82 -2.48 -2.13 -14.07
C LYS A 82 -2.01 -2.82 -15.36
N ASP A 83 -1.12 -3.81 -15.25
CA ASP A 83 -0.46 -4.41 -16.41
C ASP A 83 -1.19 -5.68 -16.92
N CYS A 84 -1.61 -6.55 -16.00
CA CYS A 84 -2.22 -7.84 -16.32
C CYS A 84 -3.71 -7.94 -15.94
N ASP A 85 -4.30 -6.85 -15.46
CA ASP A 85 -5.72 -6.77 -15.03
C ASP A 85 -6.15 -7.72 -13.89
N GLU A 86 -5.22 -8.49 -13.33
CA GLU A 86 -5.47 -9.41 -12.22
C GLU A 86 -6.08 -8.69 -11.01
N VAL A 87 -7.10 -9.31 -10.42
CA VAL A 87 -7.80 -8.76 -9.28
C VAL A 87 -7.23 -9.34 -8.00
N LEU A 88 -7.06 -8.46 -7.01
CA LEU A 88 -6.67 -8.80 -5.67
C LEU A 88 -7.82 -8.47 -4.73
N PHE A 89 -8.19 -9.43 -3.89
CA PHE A 89 -9.09 -9.22 -2.76
C PHE A 89 -8.34 -9.46 -1.46
N GLY A 90 -8.37 -8.48 -0.54
CA GLY A 90 -7.71 -8.61 0.75
C GLY A 90 -8.62 -8.28 1.91
N TRP A 91 -8.38 -8.91 3.05
CA TRP A 91 -9.18 -8.73 4.26
C TRP A 91 -8.38 -8.96 5.54
N CYS A 92 -8.89 -8.40 6.63
CA CYS A 92 -8.45 -8.62 8.00
C CYS A 92 -9.66 -9.08 8.82
N TYR A 93 -9.54 -10.17 9.56
CA TYR A 93 -10.66 -10.69 10.35
C TYR A 93 -10.99 -9.81 11.55
N LYS A 94 -9.98 -9.48 12.34
CA LYS A 94 -10.14 -8.77 13.61
C LYS A 94 -9.30 -7.49 13.62
N LYS A 95 -9.76 -6.53 14.41
CA LYS A 95 -8.95 -5.39 14.81
C LYS A 95 -7.85 -5.91 15.75
N PRO A 96 -6.57 -5.59 15.51
CA PRO A 96 -5.49 -5.99 16.43
C PRO A 96 -5.66 -5.27 17.77
N GLU A 97 -5.25 -5.92 18.86
CA GLU A 97 -5.18 -5.27 20.17
C GLU A 97 -4.05 -4.24 20.20
N ASN A 98 -3.95 -3.48 21.30
CA ASN A 98 -2.91 -2.48 21.43
C ASN A 98 -1.53 -3.15 21.35
N LEU A 99 -0.65 -2.62 20.50
CA LEU A 99 0.71 -3.12 20.25
C LEU A 99 0.79 -4.43 19.44
N GLU A 100 -0.35 -5.00 19.04
CA GLU A 100 -0.36 -6.20 18.19
C GLU A 100 -0.24 -5.86 16.69
N PRO A 101 0.37 -6.75 15.89
CA PRO A 101 0.40 -6.59 14.45
C PRO A 101 -0.98 -6.81 13.82
N LEU A 102 -1.26 -6.10 12.73
CA LEU A 102 -2.43 -6.38 11.89
C LEU A 102 -2.17 -7.60 11.01
N GLU A 103 -3.05 -8.60 11.09
CA GLU A 103 -3.03 -9.76 10.20
C GLU A 103 -3.79 -9.47 8.90
N VAL A 104 -3.13 -9.70 7.77
CA VAL A 104 -3.68 -9.42 6.44
C VAL A 104 -3.66 -10.68 5.59
N HIS A 105 -4.83 -11.03 5.06
CA HIS A 105 -5.03 -12.09 4.07
C HIS A 105 -5.27 -11.47 2.70
N ILE A 106 -4.71 -12.08 1.66
CA ILE A 106 -4.84 -11.64 0.28
C ILE A 106 -5.08 -12.85 -0.62
N LEU A 107 -6.17 -12.80 -1.37
CA LEU A 107 -6.49 -13.73 -2.44
C LEU A 107 -6.24 -13.08 -3.80
N THR A 108 -5.33 -13.68 -4.57
CA THR A 108 -5.04 -13.28 -5.96
C THR A 108 -4.32 -14.40 -6.72
N LYS A 109 -4.19 -14.31 -8.05
CA LYS A 109 -3.31 -15.20 -8.82
C LYS A 109 -1.85 -14.99 -8.40
N ASP A 110 -1.11 -16.08 -8.30
CA ASP A 110 0.34 -16.00 -8.14
C ASP A 110 0.98 -15.68 -9.50
N THR A 111 1.62 -14.51 -9.59
CA THR A 111 2.24 -13.98 -10.82
C THR A 111 3.76 -13.94 -10.74
N ARG A 112 4.35 -14.60 -9.74
CA ARG A 112 5.81 -14.81 -9.69
C ARG A 112 6.27 -15.56 -10.95
N GLY A 113 7.36 -15.12 -11.56
CA GLY A 113 7.84 -15.62 -12.86
C GLY A 113 7.29 -14.87 -14.08
N GLU A 114 6.26 -14.05 -13.91
CA GLU A 114 5.69 -13.20 -14.98
C GLU A 114 6.22 -11.76 -14.93
N GLU A 115 7.39 -11.52 -14.34
CA GLU A 115 7.89 -10.17 -14.05
C GLU A 115 8.05 -9.31 -15.32
N ARG A 116 8.39 -9.94 -16.46
CA ARG A 116 8.58 -9.24 -17.74
C ARG A 116 7.32 -8.57 -18.27
N ASN A 117 6.15 -9.05 -17.83
CA ASN A 117 4.86 -8.49 -18.21
C ASN A 117 4.46 -7.29 -17.33
N HIS A 118 5.25 -6.96 -16.30
CA HIS A 118 4.92 -5.97 -15.28
C HIS A 118 5.93 -4.82 -15.28
N TYR A 119 5.71 -3.83 -16.16
CA TYR A 119 6.61 -2.70 -16.34
C TYR A 119 6.16 -1.44 -15.61
N SER A 120 4.87 -1.31 -15.28
CA SER A 120 4.37 -0.10 -14.68
C SER A 120 4.73 -0.01 -13.18
N LYS A 121 4.94 1.22 -12.71
CA LYS A 121 5.22 1.51 -11.30
C LYS A 121 3.98 2.05 -10.61
N ARG A 122 3.87 1.80 -9.31
CA ARG A 122 2.82 2.41 -8.49
C ARG A 122 2.97 3.93 -8.53
N PRO A 123 1.86 4.67 -8.49
CA PRO A 123 1.92 6.11 -8.23
C PRO A 123 2.58 6.38 -6.88
N LEU A 124 3.49 7.35 -6.83
CA LEU A 124 4.04 7.88 -5.58
C LEU A 124 3.21 9.08 -5.12
N MET A 125 2.38 8.89 -4.09
CA MET A 125 1.40 9.89 -3.63
C MET A 125 1.33 9.98 -2.10
N GLY A 126 0.63 11.01 -1.61
CA GLY A 126 0.27 11.15 -0.20
C GLY A 126 1.44 11.14 0.77
N SER A 127 1.23 10.46 1.90
CA SER A 127 2.20 10.39 2.99
C SER A 127 3.55 9.81 2.58
N LYS A 128 3.55 8.80 1.70
CA LYS A 128 4.79 8.18 1.21
C LYS A 128 5.58 9.13 0.32
N ARG A 129 4.90 9.94 -0.52
CA ARG A 129 5.55 10.97 -1.34
C ARG A 129 6.25 12.03 -0.49
N LEU A 130 5.57 12.52 0.55
CA LEU A 130 6.15 13.52 1.46
C LEU A 130 7.40 12.98 2.15
N LYS A 131 7.32 11.76 2.69
CA LYS A 131 8.45 11.10 3.36
C LYS A 131 9.64 10.90 2.42
N ILE A 132 9.40 10.42 1.20
CA ILE A 132 10.48 10.25 0.21
C ILE A 132 11.02 11.61 -0.23
N GLY A 133 10.18 12.64 -0.36
CA GLY A 133 10.62 14.01 -0.66
C GLY A 133 11.57 14.56 0.40
N GLU A 134 11.24 14.37 1.68
CA GLU A 134 12.10 14.72 2.82
C GLU A 134 13.42 13.95 2.80
N GLU A 135 13.39 12.63 2.60
CA GLU A 135 14.60 11.80 2.45
C GLU A 135 15.51 12.29 1.30
N LEU A 136 14.89 12.78 0.21
CA LEU A 136 15.60 13.29 -0.95
C LEU A 136 16.01 14.76 -0.83
N ALA A 137 15.59 15.49 0.21
CA ALA A 137 16.02 16.88 0.39
C ALA A 137 17.55 16.97 0.47
N THR A 138 18.16 16.03 1.21
CA THR A 138 19.61 15.92 1.44
C THR A 138 20.30 14.84 0.60
N ASP A 139 19.56 14.12 -0.26
CA ASP A 139 20.09 13.03 -1.10
C ASP A 139 19.68 13.19 -2.58
N ILE A 140 20.10 12.26 -3.43
CA ILE A 140 19.75 12.19 -4.85
C ILE A 140 18.94 10.94 -5.18
N PRO A 141 18.03 11.00 -6.18
CA PRO A 141 17.21 9.86 -6.60
C PRO A 141 17.97 8.55 -6.86
N ALA A 142 19.17 8.65 -7.44
CA ALA A 142 20.00 7.49 -7.75
C ALA A 142 20.46 6.74 -6.48
N ASN A 143 20.88 7.47 -5.45
CA ASN A 143 21.30 6.90 -4.17
C ASN A 143 20.12 6.27 -3.44
N TRP A 144 18.97 6.96 -3.43
CA TRP A 144 17.74 6.42 -2.86
C TRP A 144 17.36 5.07 -3.51
N ARG A 145 17.44 4.97 -4.84
CA ARG A 145 17.19 3.71 -5.55
C ARG A 145 18.20 2.62 -5.18
N ARG A 146 19.49 2.94 -5.11
CA ARG A 146 20.54 1.99 -4.68
C ARG A 146 20.25 1.45 -3.28
N LYS A 147 19.89 2.33 -2.34
CA LYS A 147 19.51 1.93 -0.98
C LYS A 147 18.28 1.01 -0.96
N ASN A 148 17.26 1.31 -1.76
CA ASN A 148 16.01 0.53 -1.84
C ASN A 148 16.09 -0.71 -2.74
N THR A 149 17.26 -1.00 -3.31
CA THR A 149 17.53 -2.23 -4.09
C THR A 149 18.62 -3.10 -3.46
N LYS A 150 19.16 -2.70 -2.30
CA LYS A 150 20.29 -3.38 -1.64
C LYS A 150 20.02 -4.86 -1.34
N ASP A 151 18.78 -5.17 -0.94
CA ASP A 151 18.37 -6.53 -0.55
C ASP A 151 17.64 -7.26 -1.69
N MET A 152 17.72 -6.77 -2.93
CA MET A 152 17.13 -7.44 -4.09
C MET A 152 18.08 -8.52 -4.62
N ASP A 153 17.51 -9.67 -4.97
CA ASP A 153 18.27 -10.77 -5.56
C ASP A 153 18.78 -10.37 -6.97
N PHE A 154 19.95 -10.89 -7.35
CA PHE A 154 20.52 -10.67 -8.67
C PHE A 154 19.58 -11.21 -9.77
N ASN A 155 19.44 -10.49 -10.88
CA ASN A 155 18.49 -10.75 -11.98
C ASN A 155 16.98 -10.60 -11.66
N CYS A 156 16.59 -10.19 -10.44
CA CYS A 156 15.19 -9.84 -10.19
C CYS A 156 14.78 -8.54 -10.88
N ILE A 157 13.59 -8.53 -11.48
CA ILE A 157 13.02 -7.32 -12.06
C ILE A 157 12.60 -6.35 -10.95
N SER A 158 12.79 -5.06 -11.22
CA SER A 158 12.43 -3.98 -10.31
C SER A 158 10.96 -4.09 -9.85
N PRO A 159 10.68 -4.10 -8.54
CA PRO A 159 9.31 -4.19 -8.04
C PRO A 159 8.51 -2.92 -8.36
N PRO A 160 7.16 -2.97 -8.31
CA PRO A 160 6.33 -1.83 -8.68
C PRO A 160 6.40 -0.68 -7.68
N ASN A 161 6.90 -0.90 -6.46
CA ASN A 161 7.15 0.14 -5.46
C ASN A 161 8.55 0.77 -5.52
N LEU A 162 9.39 0.38 -6.50
CA LEU A 162 10.66 1.06 -6.80
C LEU A 162 10.47 2.12 -7.90
N TYR A 163 10.34 3.38 -7.49
CA TYR A 163 10.01 4.51 -8.37
C TYR A 163 11.18 4.97 -9.25
N THR A 164 10.87 5.50 -10.43
CA THR A 164 11.85 6.03 -11.39
C THR A 164 12.47 7.34 -10.91
N ASN A 165 13.67 7.68 -11.42
CA ASN A 165 14.36 8.92 -11.05
C ASN A 165 13.51 10.16 -11.27
N ASN A 166 12.77 10.25 -12.38
CA ASN A 166 11.92 11.40 -12.67
C ASN A 166 10.83 11.59 -11.61
N VAL A 167 10.20 10.49 -11.16
CA VAL A 167 9.18 10.54 -10.10
C VAL A 167 9.78 10.98 -8.76
N LEU A 168 10.97 10.48 -8.43
CA LEU A 168 11.70 10.84 -7.22
C LEU A 168 12.16 12.31 -7.24
N SER A 169 12.72 12.80 -8.36
CA SER A 169 13.07 14.22 -8.53
C SER A 169 11.86 15.13 -8.34
N LYS A 170 10.68 14.73 -8.84
CA LYS A 170 9.44 15.47 -8.61
C LYS A 170 8.91 15.37 -7.19
N ALA A 171 9.20 14.29 -6.46
CA ALA A 171 8.87 14.21 -5.05
C ALA A 171 9.77 15.14 -4.21
N LYS A 172 11.07 15.20 -4.55
CA LYS A 172 12.02 16.15 -3.97
C LYS A 172 11.58 17.59 -4.19
N GLN A 173 11.30 17.96 -5.45
CA GLN A 173 10.84 19.30 -5.82
C GLN A 173 9.61 19.71 -4.99
N ASN A 174 8.59 18.86 -4.91
CA ASN A 174 7.38 19.15 -4.14
C ASN A 174 7.61 19.32 -2.63
N TYR A 175 8.74 18.89 -2.08
CA TYR A 175 9.07 19.04 -0.67
C TYR A 175 9.91 20.30 -0.42
N THR A 176 10.74 20.69 -1.39
CA THR A 176 11.59 21.89 -1.30
C THR A 176 10.86 23.17 -1.67
N ASP A 177 9.86 23.07 -2.55
CA ASP A 177 8.98 24.17 -2.98
C ASP A 177 7.90 24.43 -1.92
#